data_AF-A0A7W7SZC0-F1
#
_entry.id   AF-A0A7W7SZC0-F1
#
_cell.length_a   1.000
_cell.length_b   1.000
_cell.length_c   1.000
_cell.angle_alpha   90.00
_cell.angle_beta   90.00
_cell.angle_gamma   90.00
#
_symmetry.space_group_name_H-M   'P 1'
#
loop_
_entity.id
_entity.type
_entity.pdbx_description
1 polymer ?
#
loop_
_entity_poly.entity_id
_entity_poly.type
_entity_poly.pdbx_seq_one_letter_code
_entity_poly.pdbx_strand_id
1 'polypeptide(L)'
;MPIVTRPPLAALFVACVAVAVTAAGMAYAFSLRPPATSTTQVTTTTPKDDLRCGKAPCTPLTSREVGTDTVELLAGGDVGRIRISGPAGRDIFESISAQQGAKLSTDSLQCVVGEVALCLVRGTAPGAVVGEVLLRRAGAWTRAEVPYLASGDYLGLHDVNGDGVADVVAVQSACGQAPCPRRFTQVFSVVGESDLGCSAVVDQPQDLPGWPTVTPDPASLRSECAY
;
A
#
# COMPACT_ATOMS: atom_id res chain seq x y z
N MET A 1 1.33 -65.17 13.74
CA MET A 1 1.44 -64.73 15.15
C MET A 1 2.06 -63.34 15.17
N PRO A 2 1.31 -62.27 15.48
CA PRO A 2 1.87 -60.92 15.55
C PRO A 2 2.67 -60.74 16.85
N ILE A 3 3.93 -60.34 16.72
CA ILE A 3 4.80 -59.96 17.83
C ILE A 3 4.33 -58.59 18.33
N VAL A 4 3.65 -58.56 19.47
CA VAL A 4 3.30 -57.30 20.15
C VAL A 4 4.53 -56.83 20.91
N THR A 5 5.35 -55.98 20.28
CA THR A 5 6.41 -55.24 20.97
C THR A 5 5.77 -54.16 21.84
N ARG A 6 5.76 -54.37 23.16
CA ARG A 6 5.39 -53.33 24.11
C ARG A 6 6.34 -52.15 23.94
N PRO A 7 5.84 -50.91 23.74
CA PRO A 7 6.71 -49.75 23.66
C PRO A 7 7.49 -49.62 24.98
N PRO A 8 8.77 -49.22 24.94
CA PRO A 8 9.56 -49.04 26.15
C PRO A 8 8.87 -48.02 27.04
N LEU A 9 8.78 -48.30 28.34
CA LEU A 9 8.15 -47.42 29.35
C LEU A 9 8.59 -45.95 29.23
N ALA A 10 9.84 -45.72 28.80
CA ALA A 10 10.38 -44.39 28.52
C ALA A 10 9.63 -43.64 27.40
N ALA A 11 9.26 -44.31 26.31
CA ALA A 11 8.51 -43.66 25.21
C ALA A 11 7.09 -43.29 25.65
N LEU A 12 6.47 -44.13 26.47
CA LEU A 12 5.16 -43.90 27.07
C LEU A 12 5.19 -42.69 28.02
N PHE A 13 6.25 -42.58 28.83
CA PHE A 13 6.47 -41.46 29.73
C PHE A 13 6.66 -40.14 28.97
N VAL A 14 7.49 -40.12 27.93
CA VAL A 14 7.73 -38.92 27.09
C VAL A 14 6.44 -38.47 26.40
N ALA A 15 5.66 -39.41 25.85
CA ALA A 15 4.38 -39.09 25.23
C ALA A 15 3.40 -38.46 26.23
N CYS A 16 3.29 -39.00 27.45
CA CYS A 16 2.46 -38.44 28.51
C CYS A 16 2.90 -37.03 28.91
N VAL A 17 4.21 -36.80 29.05
CA VAL A 17 4.75 -35.47 29.39
C VAL A 17 4.47 -34.46 28.27
N ALA A 18 4.64 -34.84 27.00
CA ALA A 18 4.36 -33.95 25.87
C ALA A 18 2.88 -33.52 25.83
N VAL A 19 1.95 -34.47 26.02
CA VAL A 19 0.51 -34.17 26.10
C VAL A 19 0.20 -33.25 27.28
N ALA A 20 0.79 -33.51 28.46
CA ALA A 20 0.58 -32.66 29.63
C ALA A 20 1.06 -31.21 29.41
N VAL A 21 2.23 -31.03 28.80
CA VAL A 21 2.78 -29.69 28.49
C VAL A 21 1.91 -28.95 27.48
N THR A 22 1.46 -29.61 26.41
CA THR A 22 0.56 -28.99 25.43
C THR A 22 -0.79 -28.58 26.02
N ALA A 23 -1.39 -29.45 26.86
CA ALA A 23 -2.64 -29.14 27.55
C ALA A 23 -2.48 -27.96 28.53
N ALA A 24 -1.38 -27.93 29.29
CA ALA A 24 -1.08 -26.81 30.19
C ALA A 24 -0.86 -25.50 29.42
N GLY A 25 -0.16 -25.53 28.29
CA GLY A 25 0.03 -24.38 27.42
C GLY A 25 -1.28 -23.83 26.85
N MET A 26 -2.19 -24.70 26.39
CA MET A 26 -3.51 -24.28 25.92
C MET A 26 -4.38 -23.71 27.04
N ALA A 27 -4.37 -24.32 28.23
CA ALA A 27 -5.10 -23.81 29.38
C ALA A 27 -4.59 -22.43 29.82
N TYR A 28 -3.27 -22.23 29.81
CA TYR A 28 -2.65 -20.94 30.11
C TYR A 28 -3.02 -19.87 29.07
N ALA A 29 -2.96 -20.21 27.78
CA ALA A 29 -3.38 -19.32 26.69
C ALA A 29 -4.88 -18.96 26.81
N PHE A 30 -5.74 -19.90 27.20
CA PHE A 30 -7.15 -19.64 27.43
C PHE A 30 -7.40 -18.77 28.67
N SER A 31 -6.60 -18.92 29.73
CA SER A 31 -6.67 -18.06 30.91
C SER A 31 -6.22 -16.62 30.63
N LEU A 32 -5.35 -16.42 29.65
CA LEU A 32 -4.95 -15.09 29.17
C LEU A 32 -5.96 -14.51 28.18
N ARG A 33 -6.98 -15.26 27.76
CA ARG A 33 -8.03 -14.77 26.88
C ARG A 33 -8.85 -13.74 27.68
N PRO A 34 -8.85 -12.46 27.29
CA PRO A 34 -9.71 -11.47 27.93
C PRO A 34 -11.17 -11.95 27.83
N PRO A 35 -12.00 -11.74 28.86
CA PRO A 35 -13.41 -12.09 28.77
C PRO A 35 -14.02 -11.38 27.56
N ALA A 36 -14.83 -12.10 26.78
CA ALA A 36 -15.59 -11.50 25.70
C ALA A 36 -16.50 -10.43 26.32
N THR A 37 -16.16 -9.17 26.08
CA THR A 37 -16.91 -8.04 26.61
C THR A 37 -18.31 -8.09 26.01
N SER A 38 -19.29 -8.47 26.81
CA SER A 38 -20.70 -8.28 26.49
C SER A 38 -20.89 -6.83 26.09
N THR A 39 -21.48 -6.61 24.91
CA THR A 39 -21.70 -5.33 24.25
C THR A 39 -22.50 -4.38 25.14
N THR A 40 -21.83 -3.72 26.07
CA THR A 40 -22.25 -2.42 26.58
C THR A 40 -21.55 -1.42 25.68
N GLN A 41 -22.36 -0.68 24.93
CA GLN A 41 -21.93 0.41 24.06
C GLN A 41 -21.32 1.52 24.92
N VAL A 42 -20.09 1.29 25.39
CA VAL A 42 -19.22 2.35 25.86
C VAL A 42 -18.77 3.04 24.59
N THR A 43 -19.23 4.27 24.41
CA THR A 43 -18.63 5.22 23.49
C THR A 43 -17.20 5.46 23.98
N THR A 44 -16.29 4.51 23.72
CA THR A 44 -14.87 4.76 23.81
C THR A 44 -14.60 5.80 22.74
N THR A 45 -14.53 7.06 23.15
CA THR A 45 -13.69 8.04 22.48
C THR A 45 -12.32 7.39 22.38
N THR A 46 -12.04 6.77 21.23
CA THR A 46 -10.69 6.52 20.75
C THR A 46 -9.88 7.75 21.10
N PRO A 47 -8.68 7.63 21.71
CA PRO A 47 -7.83 8.79 21.91
C PRO A 47 -7.77 9.51 20.58
N LYS A 48 -8.39 10.68 20.52
CA LYS A 48 -8.43 11.47 19.30
C LYS A 48 -7.01 11.97 19.19
N ASP A 49 -6.21 11.18 18.49
CA ASP A 49 -4.82 11.47 18.21
C ASP A 49 -4.78 12.91 17.70
N ASP A 50 -4.19 13.82 18.48
CA ASP A 50 -4.21 15.27 18.26
C ASP A 50 -3.32 15.66 17.08
N LEU A 51 -3.30 14.82 16.05
CA LEU A 51 -2.51 15.05 14.86
C LEU A 51 -3.04 16.29 14.16
N ARG A 52 -2.15 17.24 13.93
CA ARG A 52 -2.44 18.50 13.26
C ARG A 52 -1.98 18.46 11.81
N CYS A 53 -2.86 18.91 10.93
CA CYS A 53 -2.60 19.13 9.53
C CYS A 53 -2.54 20.66 9.36
N GLY A 54 -1.33 21.21 9.53
CA GLY A 54 -1.12 22.64 9.66
C GLY A 54 -1.78 23.21 10.92
N LYS A 55 -2.70 24.18 10.74
CA LYS A 55 -3.43 24.81 11.85
C LYS A 55 -4.68 24.03 12.26
N ALA A 56 -5.17 23.13 11.41
CA ALA A 56 -6.38 22.35 11.64
C ALA A 56 -6.06 20.96 12.24
N PRO A 57 -7.00 20.33 12.96
CA PRO A 57 -6.93 18.89 13.22
C PRO A 57 -6.91 18.12 11.89
N CYS A 58 -6.14 17.04 11.84
CA CYS A 58 -6.20 16.13 10.72
C CYS A 58 -7.53 15.36 10.72
N THR A 59 -8.19 15.32 9.56
CA THR A 59 -9.38 14.49 9.33
C THR A 59 -9.04 13.35 8.39
N PRO A 60 -9.55 12.13 8.65
CA PRO A 60 -9.32 11.01 7.76
C PRO A 60 -10.08 11.16 6.45
N LEU A 61 -9.39 10.93 5.35
CA LEU A 61 -9.97 10.87 4.01
C LEU A 61 -10.32 9.44 3.63
N THR A 62 -9.39 8.50 3.82
CA THR A 62 -9.54 7.11 3.40
C THR A 62 -8.51 6.23 4.10
N SER A 63 -8.79 4.94 4.22
CA SER A 63 -7.86 3.95 4.80
C SER A 63 -7.83 2.67 3.97
N ARG A 64 -6.71 1.93 4.06
CA ARG A 64 -6.50 0.63 3.42
C ARG A 64 -5.78 -0.31 4.36
N GLU A 65 -6.22 -1.56 4.40
CA GLU A 65 -5.51 -2.63 5.09
C GLU A 65 -4.42 -3.19 4.18
N VAL A 66 -3.21 -3.33 4.71
CA VAL A 66 -2.02 -3.83 4.02
C VAL A 66 -1.37 -4.90 4.89
N GLY A 67 -1.80 -6.14 4.72
CA GLY A 67 -1.41 -7.24 5.61
C GLY A 67 -1.97 -7.01 7.02
N THR A 68 -1.08 -6.78 7.99
CA THR A 68 -1.45 -6.49 9.39
C THR A 68 -1.48 -5.01 9.72
N ASP A 69 -1.12 -4.15 8.76
CA ASP A 69 -1.01 -2.70 8.97
C ASP A 69 -2.19 -2.00 8.32
N THR A 70 -2.70 -0.95 8.95
CA THR A 70 -3.68 -0.03 8.39
C THR A 70 -2.97 1.25 7.95
N VAL A 71 -3.07 1.59 6.66
CA VAL A 71 -2.56 2.83 6.09
C VAL A 71 -3.73 3.79 5.91
N GLU A 72 -3.64 4.97 6.51
CA GLU A 72 -4.69 5.98 6.53
C GLU A 72 -4.16 7.31 5.99
N LEU A 73 -4.88 7.86 5.01
CA LEU A 73 -4.61 9.19 4.48
C LEU A 73 -5.45 10.21 5.22
N LEU A 74 -4.77 11.21 5.77
CA LEU A 74 -5.33 12.29 6.58
C LEU A 74 -5.08 13.63 5.90
N ALA A 75 -6.00 14.58 6.05
CA ALA A 75 -5.85 15.93 5.53
C ALA A 75 -6.45 17.00 6.46
N GLY A 76 -5.97 18.23 6.32
CA GLY A 76 -6.55 19.42 6.95
C GLY A 76 -5.95 20.69 6.34
N GLY A 77 -6.79 21.52 5.71
CA GLY A 77 -6.32 22.60 4.84
C GLY A 77 -5.50 22.03 3.68
N ASP A 78 -4.33 22.62 3.40
CA ASP A 78 -3.41 22.18 2.34
C ASP A 78 -2.34 21.18 2.84
N VAL A 79 -2.49 20.67 4.07
CA VAL A 79 -1.53 19.73 4.67
C VAL A 79 -2.13 18.33 4.71
N GLY A 80 -1.39 17.37 4.16
CA GLY A 80 -1.70 15.95 4.24
C GLY A 80 -0.74 15.21 5.16
N ARG A 81 -1.20 14.13 5.79
CA ARG A 81 -0.37 13.17 6.53
C ARG A 81 -0.82 11.75 6.20
N ILE A 82 0.11 10.80 6.28
CA ILE A 82 -0.16 9.39 6.10
C ILE A 82 0.18 8.72 7.43
N ARG A 83 -0.83 8.15 8.07
CA ARG A 83 -0.68 7.42 9.32
C ARG A 83 -0.71 5.93 9.02
N ILE A 84 0.29 5.21 9.51
CA ILE A 84 0.34 3.76 9.43
C ILE A 84 0.28 3.22 10.85
N SER A 85 -0.61 2.27 11.09
CA SER A 85 -0.77 1.63 12.39
C SER A 85 -0.73 0.11 12.23
N GLY A 86 0.02 -0.59 13.06
CA GLY A 86 0.12 -2.04 13.00
C GLY A 86 0.81 -2.63 14.23
N PRO A 87 1.10 -3.95 14.23
CA PRO A 87 1.77 -4.60 15.36
C PRO A 87 3.16 -4.03 15.69
N ALA A 88 3.84 -3.47 14.69
CA ALA A 88 5.16 -2.83 14.85
C ALA A 88 5.08 -1.43 15.49
N GLY A 89 3.88 -0.87 15.63
CA GLY A 89 3.66 0.47 16.18
C GLY A 89 2.96 1.39 15.20
N ARG A 90 3.30 2.67 15.27
CA ARG A 90 2.66 3.73 14.48
C ARG A 90 3.72 4.61 13.81
N ASP A 91 3.61 4.74 12.50
CA ASP A 91 4.41 5.66 11.68
C ASP A 91 3.53 6.80 11.15
N ILE A 92 4.12 7.99 11.02
CA ILE A 92 3.45 9.16 10.46
C ILE A 92 4.38 9.83 9.45
N PHE A 93 3.92 9.92 8.22
CA PHE A 93 4.59 10.63 7.14
C PHE A 93 3.83 11.92 6.81
N GLU A 94 4.52 13.02 6.54
CA GLU A 94 3.90 14.22 5.95
C GLU A 94 3.75 14.01 4.45
N SER A 95 2.58 14.31 3.87
CA SER A 95 2.37 14.07 2.44
C SER A 95 3.11 15.10 1.61
N ILE A 96 4.07 14.64 0.80
CA ILE A 96 4.79 15.47 -0.17
C ILE A 96 3.83 15.93 -1.28
N SER A 97 2.91 15.07 -1.72
CA SER A 97 1.91 15.43 -2.75
C SER A 97 1.07 16.64 -2.30
N ALA A 98 0.60 16.64 -1.05
CA ALA A 98 -0.13 17.79 -0.50
C ALA A 98 0.76 19.03 -0.36
N GLN A 99 2.01 18.89 0.08
CA GLN A 99 2.97 20.00 0.16
C GLN A 99 3.25 20.65 -1.21
N GLN A 100 3.13 19.87 -2.29
CA GLN A 100 3.24 20.36 -3.67
C GLN A 100 1.93 20.99 -4.20
N GLY A 101 0.91 21.15 -3.35
CA GLY A 101 -0.36 21.76 -3.69
C GLY A 101 -1.36 20.80 -4.34
N ALA A 102 -1.09 19.48 -4.32
CA ALA A 102 -2.04 18.50 -4.81
C ALA A 102 -3.23 18.38 -3.86
N LYS A 103 -4.44 18.41 -4.41
CA LYS A 103 -5.68 18.17 -3.66
C LYS A 103 -5.85 16.68 -3.42
N LEU A 104 -5.96 16.31 -2.15
CA LEU A 104 -6.22 14.95 -1.71
C LEU A 104 -7.73 14.70 -1.55
N SER A 105 -8.18 13.49 -1.87
CA SER A 105 -9.57 13.03 -1.75
C SER A 105 -9.65 11.60 -1.21
N THR A 106 -10.85 11.02 -1.19
CA THR A 106 -11.09 9.62 -0.81
C THR A 106 -10.42 8.60 -1.74
N ASP A 107 -10.10 9.02 -2.97
CA ASP A 107 -9.51 8.18 -4.03
C ASP A 107 -7.99 8.36 -4.15
N SER A 108 -7.42 9.17 -3.27
CA SER A 108 -5.99 9.50 -3.24
C SER A 108 -5.10 8.38 -2.71
N LEU A 109 -5.66 7.33 -2.11
CA LEU A 109 -4.88 6.21 -1.56
C LEU A 109 -5.17 4.92 -2.32
N GLN A 110 -4.13 4.37 -2.95
CA GLN A 110 -4.12 3.04 -3.53
C GLN A 110 -3.01 2.23 -2.87
N CYS A 111 -3.32 1.04 -2.35
CA CYS A 111 -2.33 0.15 -1.76
C CYS A 111 -2.41 -1.23 -2.41
N VAL A 112 -1.25 -1.87 -2.57
CA VAL A 112 -1.07 -3.23 -3.08
C VAL A 112 -0.31 -4.04 -2.04
N VAL A 113 -0.84 -5.22 -1.71
CA VAL A 113 -0.20 -6.17 -0.79
C VAL A 113 0.69 -7.11 -1.58
N GLY A 114 1.90 -7.34 -1.09
CA GLY A 114 2.88 -8.25 -1.67
C GLY A 114 4.04 -8.49 -0.72
N GLU A 115 5.09 -9.18 -1.18
CA GLU A 115 6.34 -9.31 -0.42
C GLU A 115 6.94 -7.93 -0.11
N VAL A 116 6.90 -7.05 -1.11
CA VAL A 116 7.03 -5.61 -0.93
C VAL A 116 5.65 -5.00 -1.10
N ALA A 117 5.06 -4.52 -0.01
CA ALA A 117 3.77 -3.84 -0.09
C ALA A 117 3.98 -2.37 -0.44
N LEU A 118 3.09 -1.81 -1.27
CA LEU A 118 3.19 -0.44 -1.75
C LEU A 118 1.90 0.33 -1.48
N CYS A 119 2.03 1.59 -1.13
CA CYS A 119 0.91 2.54 -1.09
C CYS A 119 1.27 3.80 -1.88
N LEU A 120 0.51 4.08 -2.93
CA LEU A 120 0.55 5.31 -3.70
C LEU A 120 -0.43 6.31 -3.08
N VAL A 121 0.09 7.49 -2.75
CA VAL A 121 -0.67 8.65 -2.33
C VAL A 121 -0.62 9.68 -3.45
N ARG A 122 -1.75 9.90 -4.12
CA ARG A 122 -1.87 10.77 -5.29
C ARG A 122 -2.91 11.87 -5.10
N GLY A 123 -2.69 13.02 -5.70
CA GLY A 123 -3.64 14.14 -5.68
C GLY A 123 -3.62 14.92 -6.98
N THR A 124 -4.64 15.74 -7.20
CA THR A 124 -4.75 16.57 -8.38
C THR A 124 -4.11 17.94 -8.16
N ALA A 125 -3.20 18.32 -9.04
CA ALA A 125 -2.60 19.65 -9.13
C ALA A 125 -3.01 20.31 -10.47
N PRO A 126 -2.82 21.63 -10.65
CA PRO A 126 -3.13 22.27 -11.93
C PRO A 126 -2.37 21.61 -13.10
N GLY A 127 -3.10 20.90 -13.97
CA GLY A 127 -2.57 20.27 -15.18
C GLY A 127 -1.82 18.94 -14.97
N ALA A 128 -1.86 18.34 -13.77
CA ALA A 128 -1.24 17.05 -13.52
C ALA A 128 -1.81 16.33 -12.29
N VAL A 129 -1.56 15.03 -12.20
CA VAL A 129 -1.66 14.25 -10.97
C VAL A 129 -0.26 14.06 -10.42
N VAL A 130 -0.06 14.38 -9.14
CA VAL A 130 1.21 14.18 -8.43
C VAL A 130 1.02 13.06 -7.42
N GLY A 131 2.01 12.18 -7.27
CA GLY A 131 1.99 11.13 -6.28
C GLY A 131 3.31 10.87 -5.59
N GLU A 132 3.23 10.22 -4.44
CA GLU A 132 4.36 9.69 -3.69
C GLU A 132 4.06 8.23 -3.33
N VAL A 133 5.12 7.42 -3.22
CA VAL A 133 4.99 6.00 -2.88
C VAL A 133 5.63 5.72 -1.53
N LEU A 134 4.90 4.99 -0.68
CA LEU A 134 5.43 4.36 0.51
C LEU A 134 5.58 2.86 0.22
N LEU A 135 6.71 2.29 0.61
CA LEU A 135 6.99 0.87 0.48
C LEU A 135 7.22 0.24 1.83
N ARG A 136 6.73 -0.99 2.00
CA ARG A 136 6.95 -1.81 3.17
C ARG A 136 7.87 -2.96 2.82
N ARG A 137 9.03 -3.04 3.46
CA ARG A 137 9.99 -4.14 3.31
C ARG A 137 10.45 -4.59 4.69
N ALA A 138 10.46 -5.91 4.91
CA ALA A 138 10.87 -6.51 6.19
C ALA A 138 10.16 -5.91 7.42
N GLY A 139 8.88 -5.51 7.26
CA GLY A 139 8.05 -4.96 8.34
C GLY A 139 8.20 -3.46 8.59
N ALA A 140 9.10 -2.77 7.89
CA ALA A 140 9.30 -1.32 8.03
C ALA A 140 8.74 -0.57 6.81
N TRP A 141 8.11 0.58 7.05
CA TRP A 141 7.63 1.48 6.01
C TRP A 141 8.66 2.57 5.73
N THR A 142 8.96 2.78 4.46
CA THR A 142 9.85 3.85 3.98
C THR A 142 9.22 4.55 2.78
N ARG A 143 9.67 5.76 2.49
CA ARG A 143 9.25 6.49 1.28
C ARG A 143 10.18 6.17 0.11
N ALA A 144 9.63 6.07 -1.10
CA ALA A 144 10.41 6.16 -2.33
C ALA A 144 11.04 7.56 -2.47
N GLU A 145 12.21 7.65 -3.08
CA GLU A 145 13.01 8.89 -3.04
C GLU A 145 12.39 10.05 -3.82
N VAL A 146 11.66 9.77 -4.90
CA VAL A 146 11.14 10.80 -5.82
C VAL A 146 9.61 10.76 -5.93
N PRO A 147 8.95 11.93 -6.01
CA PRO A 147 7.55 12.02 -6.37
C PRO A 147 7.35 11.70 -7.86
N TYR A 148 6.17 11.17 -8.19
CA TYR A 148 5.75 10.83 -9.54
C TYR A 148 4.78 11.88 -10.07
N LEU A 149 4.89 12.20 -11.34
CA LEU A 149 4.03 13.15 -12.04
C LEU A 149 3.34 12.44 -13.19
N ALA A 150 2.04 12.70 -13.37
CA ALA A 150 1.27 12.27 -14.52
C ALA A 150 0.56 13.48 -15.14
N SER A 151 1.05 13.92 -16.29
CA SER A 151 0.49 15.08 -17.02
C SER A 151 -0.73 14.73 -17.89
N GLY A 152 -1.15 13.45 -17.90
CA GLY A 152 -2.34 12.96 -18.61
C GLY A 152 -3.42 12.37 -17.69
N ASP A 153 -3.54 12.91 -16.48
CA ASP A 153 -4.62 12.68 -15.52
C ASP A 153 -4.79 11.24 -14.97
N TYR A 154 -3.78 10.37 -15.15
CA TYR A 154 -3.78 9.02 -14.57
C TYR A 154 -2.43 8.69 -13.92
N LEU A 155 -2.46 8.30 -12.66
CA LEU A 155 -1.32 7.79 -11.91
C LEU A 155 -1.79 6.62 -11.04
N GLY A 156 -1.24 5.42 -11.19
CA GLY A 156 -1.70 4.21 -10.48
C GLY A 156 -0.58 3.23 -10.14
N LEU A 157 -0.93 2.18 -9.40
CA LEU A 157 -0.05 1.04 -9.12
C LEU A 157 -0.55 -0.22 -9.83
N HIS A 158 0.35 -0.89 -10.56
CA HIS A 158 0.12 -2.19 -11.20
C HIS A 158 1.43 -2.97 -11.30
N ASP A 159 1.41 -4.28 -11.07
CA ASP A 159 2.54 -5.17 -11.39
C ASP A 159 2.57 -5.38 -12.91
N VAL A 160 3.38 -4.60 -13.62
CA VAL A 160 3.40 -4.58 -15.08
C VAL A 160 4.35 -5.65 -15.60
N ASN A 161 5.51 -5.81 -14.98
CA ASN A 161 6.52 -6.78 -15.43
C ASN A 161 6.29 -8.21 -14.89
N GLY A 162 5.33 -8.40 -13.97
CA GLY A 162 4.98 -9.69 -13.41
C GLY A 162 5.97 -10.20 -12.36
N ASP A 163 6.77 -9.31 -11.74
CA ASP A 163 7.77 -9.68 -10.74
C ASP A 163 7.20 -9.82 -9.31
N GLY A 164 5.91 -9.53 -9.13
CA GLY A 164 5.21 -9.60 -7.84
C GLY A 164 5.30 -8.32 -7.01
N VAL A 165 5.92 -7.26 -7.53
CA VAL A 165 5.96 -5.93 -6.93
C VAL A 165 5.24 -4.95 -7.88
N ALA A 166 4.35 -4.13 -7.33
CA ALA A 166 3.66 -3.15 -8.18
C ALA A 166 4.61 -2.04 -8.67
N ASP A 167 4.42 -1.63 -9.91
CA ASP A 167 5.07 -0.51 -10.56
C ASP A 167 4.17 0.72 -10.53
N VAL A 168 4.78 1.91 -10.65
CA VAL A 168 4.03 3.16 -10.84
C VAL A 168 3.74 3.34 -12.32
N VAL A 169 2.45 3.43 -12.65
CA VAL A 169 1.96 3.68 -14.02
C VAL A 169 1.45 5.10 -14.12
N ALA A 170 2.12 5.93 -14.91
CA ALA A 170 1.79 7.34 -15.12
C ALA A 170 1.43 7.61 -16.58
N VAL A 171 0.32 8.29 -16.83
CA VAL A 171 0.01 8.79 -18.18
C VAL A 171 0.61 10.17 -18.36
N GLN A 172 1.36 10.35 -19.44
CA GLN A 172 2.00 11.60 -19.82
C GLN A 172 1.36 12.19 -21.08
N SER A 173 1.35 13.51 -21.14
CA SER A 173 1.08 14.27 -22.37
C SER A 173 2.30 14.19 -23.30
N ALA A 174 2.08 13.92 -24.58
CA ALA A 174 3.11 13.84 -25.63
C ALA A 174 3.21 15.15 -26.44
N CYS A 175 3.04 16.29 -25.78
CA CYS A 175 3.14 17.61 -26.39
C CYS A 175 3.85 18.57 -25.44
N GLY A 176 4.59 19.54 -25.99
CA GLY A 176 5.24 20.59 -25.21
C GLY A 176 4.29 21.68 -24.68
N GLN A 177 3.02 21.71 -25.11
CA GLN A 177 2.04 22.76 -24.75
C GLN A 177 0.61 22.20 -24.69
N ALA A 178 -0.24 22.82 -23.87
CA ALA A 178 -1.67 22.49 -23.76
C ALA A 178 -2.53 23.31 -24.76
N PRO A 179 -3.67 22.76 -25.25
CA PRO A 179 -4.21 21.43 -24.97
C PRO A 179 -3.49 20.32 -25.76
N CYS A 180 -3.16 19.21 -25.09
CA CYS A 180 -2.50 18.06 -25.70
C CYS A 180 -3.43 16.85 -25.75
N PRO A 181 -3.90 16.43 -26.94
CA PRO A 181 -4.69 15.20 -27.06
C PRO A 181 -3.82 13.95 -27.04
N ARG A 182 -2.52 14.07 -27.38
CA ARG A 182 -1.60 12.93 -27.52
C ARG A 182 -1.06 12.49 -26.17
N ARG A 183 -1.08 11.19 -25.89
CA ARG A 183 -0.71 10.63 -24.59
C ARG A 183 0.07 9.34 -24.73
N PHE A 184 0.87 9.01 -23.74
CA PHE A 184 1.48 7.69 -23.58
C PHE A 184 1.51 7.31 -22.10
N THR A 185 1.76 6.04 -21.84
CA THR A 185 1.99 5.52 -20.49
C THR A 185 3.47 5.38 -20.26
N GLN A 186 3.97 5.86 -19.12
CA GLN A 186 5.32 5.61 -18.61
C GLN A 186 5.21 4.76 -17.35
N VAL A 187 6.08 3.76 -17.23
CA VAL A 187 6.07 2.79 -16.14
C VAL A 187 7.39 2.87 -15.38
N PHE A 188 7.33 2.97 -14.06
CA PHE A 188 8.49 3.09 -13.19
C PHE A 188 8.50 1.97 -12.15
N SER A 189 9.60 1.23 -12.05
CA SER A 189 9.76 0.29 -10.93
C SER A 189 10.11 1.03 -9.65
N VAL A 190 9.52 0.60 -8.54
CA VAL A 190 9.79 1.18 -7.21
C VAL A 190 11.02 0.53 -6.54
N VAL A 191 11.39 -0.69 -6.95
CA VAL A 191 12.43 -1.50 -6.28
C VAL A 191 13.56 -1.96 -7.19
N GLY A 192 13.46 -1.73 -8.50
CA GLY A 192 14.42 -2.14 -9.53
C GLY A 192 14.92 -0.98 -10.39
N GLU A 193 15.04 -1.21 -11.71
CA GLU A 193 15.34 -0.14 -12.66
C GLU A 193 14.24 0.92 -12.62
N SER A 194 14.63 2.17 -12.37
CA SER A 194 13.66 3.23 -12.07
C SER A 194 12.66 3.51 -13.19
N ASP A 195 12.98 3.17 -14.44
CA ASP A 195 12.12 3.35 -15.62
C ASP A 195 12.06 2.04 -16.41
N LEU A 196 10.86 1.45 -16.51
CA LEU A 196 10.57 0.23 -17.29
C LEU A 196 10.20 0.56 -18.75
N GLY A 197 10.02 1.83 -19.07
CA GLY A 197 9.78 2.33 -20.41
C GLY A 197 8.36 2.86 -20.64
N CYS A 198 8.07 3.09 -21.92
CA CYS A 198 6.89 3.79 -22.37
C CYS A 198 6.09 3.05 -23.45
N SER A 199 4.77 3.17 -23.39
CA SER A 199 3.87 2.65 -24.43
C SER A 199 3.92 3.49 -25.72
N ALA A 200 3.18 3.06 -26.75
CA ALA A 200 2.96 3.87 -27.94
C ALA A 200 2.18 5.15 -27.62
N VAL A 201 2.45 6.23 -28.36
CA VAL A 201 1.67 7.46 -28.26
C VAL A 201 0.32 7.24 -28.95
N VAL A 202 -0.75 7.64 -28.28
CA VAL A 202 -2.14 7.55 -28.76
C VAL A 202 -2.82 8.91 -28.75
N ASP A 203 -3.84 9.11 -29.58
CA ASP A 203 -4.55 10.39 -29.73
C ASP A 203 -5.76 10.54 -28.79
N GLN A 204 -6.28 9.43 -28.24
CA GLN A 204 -7.45 9.41 -27.38
C GLN A 204 -7.19 8.61 -26.10
N PRO A 205 -7.76 8.97 -24.93
CA PRO A 205 -7.50 8.25 -23.68
C PRO A 205 -7.92 6.78 -23.76
N GLN A 206 -9.02 6.49 -24.44
CA GLN A 206 -9.54 5.13 -24.64
C GLN A 206 -8.59 4.19 -25.40
N ASP A 207 -7.63 4.74 -26.12
CA ASP A 207 -6.64 3.96 -26.86
C ASP A 207 -5.44 3.58 -25.97
N LEU A 208 -5.36 4.11 -24.74
CA LEU A 208 -4.34 3.71 -23.78
C LEU A 208 -4.52 2.25 -23.37
N PRO A 209 -3.43 1.47 -23.29
CA PRO A 209 -3.50 0.08 -22.84
C PRO A 209 -4.20 -0.07 -21.48
N GLY A 210 -5.28 -0.86 -21.42
CA GLY A 210 -6.02 -1.14 -20.18
C GLY A 210 -7.02 -0.07 -19.73
N TRP A 211 -7.26 0.98 -20.54
CA TRP A 211 -8.20 2.05 -20.19
C TRP A 211 -9.57 1.52 -19.67
N PRO A 212 -10.14 2.09 -18.58
CA PRO A 212 -9.69 3.26 -17.81
C PRO A 212 -8.66 2.96 -16.72
N THR A 213 -8.33 1.70 -16.50
CA THR A 213 -7.32 1.27 -15.52
C THR A 213 -6.04 0.94 -16.24
N VAL A 214 -5.31 1.99 -16.64
CA VAL A 214 -4.18 1.90 -17.55
C VAL A 214 -3.14 0.91 -17.04
N THR A 215 -2.95 -0.17 -17.80
CA THR A 215 -2.07 -1.30 -17.47
C THR A 215 -1.45 -1.80 -18.77
N PRO A 216 -0.29 -1.26 -19.19
CA PRO A 216 0.36 -1.67 -20.43
C PRO A 216 0.92 -3.09 -20.33
N ASP A 217 1.00 -3.78 -21.47
CA ASP A 217 1.74 -5.04 -21.59
C ASP A 217 3.24 -4.72 -21.54
N PRO A 218 4.04 -5.36 -20.67
CA PRO A 218 5.48 -5.12 -20.59
C PRO A 218 6.20 -5.32 -21.92
N ALA A 219 5.74 -6.26 -22.76
CA ALA A 219 6.33 -6.51 -24.08
C ALA A 219 6.10 -5.36 -25.09
N SER A 220 5.16 -4.45 -24.79
CA SER A 220 4.86 -3.27 -25.61
C SER A 220 5.62 -2.02 -25.20
N LEU A 221 6.35 -2.06 -24.08
CA LEU A 221 7.13 -0.94 -23.58
C LEU A 221 8.40 -0.75 -24.39
N ARG A 222 8.74 0.52 -24.63
CA ARG A 222 9.96 0.95 -25.31
C ARG A 222 10.87 1.64 -24.30
N SER A 223 12.17 1.41 -24.40
CA SER A 223 13.17 2.00 -23.49
C SER A 223 13.27 3.52 -23.59
N GLU A 224 12.83 4.12 -24.70
CA GLU A 224 12.82 5.56 -24.91
C GLU A 224 11.39 6.09 -25.04
N CYS A 225 11.05 7.07 -24.20
CA CYS A 225 9.77 7.76 -24.23
C CYS A 225 9.79 8.86 -25.30
N ALA A 226 8.81 8.81 -26.22
CA ALA A 226 8.68 9.83 -27.26
C ALA A 226 7.86 11.02 -26.74
N TYR A 227 8.49 12.20 -26.72
CA TYR A 227 7.89 13.48 -26.34
C TYR A 227 7.49 14.31 -27.57
#